data_AF-A0A2N8MB90-F1
#
_entry.id   AF-A0A2N8MB90-F1
#
_cell.length_a   1.000
_cell.length_b   1.000
_cell.length_c   1.000
_cell.angle_alpha   90.00
_cell.angle_beta   90.00
_cell.angle_gamma   90.00
#
_symmetry.space_group_name_H-M   'P 1'
#
loop_
_entity.id
_entity.type
_entity.pdbx_description
1 polymer ?
#
loop_
_entity_poly.entity_id
_entity_poly.type
_entity_poly.pdbx_seq_one_letter_code
_entity_poly.pdbx_strand_id
1 'polypeptide(L)'
;MSAAAIIQRALEDGLSLEVTERDTIKVIGPRVAANRWAPELVANKPAILAELRQTGALPWPAPRIKREEPFGLDHVPERYQTAWRSLLSQCPASVGPFVWEAAKHDAAILFGDFGCLLGEYQWAPGDLFDVPHDGKSGGLVWFIKGSAVTAIGHSMAQTQDGRIWLRARQ
;
A
#
# COMPACT_ATOMS: atom_id res chain seq x y z
N MET A 1 -3.73 -8.77 -29.17
CA MET A 1 -3.64 -8.96 -27.71
C MET A 1 -4.66 -8.02 -27.08
N SER A 2 -5.36 -8.39 -25.99
CA SER A 2 -6.30 -7.46 -25.35
C SER A 2 -5.53 -6.35 -24.60
N ALA A 3 -6.18 -5.20 -24.35
CA ALA A 3 -5.59 -4.11 -23.59
C ALA A 3 -5.15 -4.55 -22.18
N ALA A 4 -5.99 -5.31 -21.49
CA ALA A 4 -5.66 -5.91 -20.19
C ALA A 4 -4.41 -6.79 -20.23
N ALA A 5 -4.26 -7.64 -21.25
CA ALA A 5 -3.08 -8.50 -21.40
C ALA A 5 -1.81 -7.71 -21.72
N ILE A 6 -1.91 -6.62 -22.49
CA ILE A 6 -0.79 -5.71 -22.74
C ILE A 6 -0.34 -5.03 -21.43
N ILE A 7 -1.30 -4.52 -20.65
CA ILE A 7 -1.03 -3.88 -19.35
C ILE A 7 -0.35 -4.88 -18.41
N GLN A 8 -0.90 -6.09 -18.27
CA GLN A 8 -0.35 -7.11 -17.38
C GLN A 8 1.10 -7.48 -17.73
N ARG A 9 1.40 -7.71 -19.01
CA ARG A 9 2.76 -8.08 -19.43
C ARG A 9 3.74 -6.92 -19.31
N ALA A 10 3.29 -5.68 -19.52
CA ALA A 10 4.12 -4.50 -19.27
C ALA A 10 4.47 -4.37 -17.77
N LEU A 11 3.51 -4.68 -16.88
CA LEU A 11 3.72 -4.72 -15.43
C LEU A 11 4.70 -5.82 -15.01
N GLU A 12 4.57 -7.02 -15.58
CA GLU A 12 5.51 -8.14 -15.37
C GLU A 12 6.95 -7.78 -15.78
N ASP A 13 7.09 -6.90 -16.77
CA ASP A 13 8.37 -6.34 -17.22
C ASP A 13 8.85 -5.13 -16.40
N GLY A 14 8.19 -4.82 -15.28
CA GLY A 14 8.57 -3.78 -14.34
C GLY A 14 8.15 -2.35 -14.74
N LEU A 15 7.17 -2.21 -15.64
CA LEU A 15 6.61 -0.91 -16.01
C LEU A 15 5.33 -0.61 -15.24
N SER A 16 5.22 0.60 -14.70
CA SER A 16 3.96 1.17 -14.20
C SER A 16 3.34 2.09 -15.27
N LEU A 17 2.02 2.00 -15.42
CA LEU A 17 1.23 2.75 -16.40
C LEU A 17 0.19 3.59 -15.68
N GLU A 18 0.24 4.91 -15.84
CA GLU A 18 -0.69 5.86 -15.22
C GLU A 18 -1.41 6.68 -16.29
N VAL A 19 -2.71 6.95 -16.08
CA VAL A 19 -3.43 7.94 -16.90
C VAL A 19 -3.17 9.33 -16.33
N THR A 20 -2.67 10.22 -17.18
CA THR A 20 -2.45 11.63 -16.82
C THR A 20 -3.71 12.46 -17.01
N GLU A 21 -3.75 13.65 -16.41
CA GLU A 21 -4.84 14.63 -16.59
C GLU A 21 -5.07 15.04 -18.05
N ARG A 22 -4.06 14.88 -18.91
CA ARG A 22 -4.12 15.18 -20.35
C ARG A 22 -4.55 14.01 -21.22
N ASP A 23 -5.08 12.96 -20.60
CA ASP A 23 -5.47 11.73 -21.28
C ASP A 23 -4.34 11.05 -22.08
N THR A 24 -3.16 11.03 -21.46
CA THR A 24 -1.98 10.34 -21.97
C THR A 24 -1.53 9.26 -20.99
N ILE A 25 -0.90 8.21 -21.52
CA ILE A 25 -0.32 7.13 -20.72
C ILE A 25 1.08 7.57 -20.30
N LYS A 26 1.29 7.75 -19.00
CA LYS A 26 2.61 7.94 -18.40
C LYS A 26 3.17 6.57 -18.06
N VAL A 27 4.38 6.29 -18.53
CA VAL A 27 5.09 5.03 -18.31
C VAL A 27 6.26 5.30 -17.37
N ILE A 28 6.33 4.56 -16.26
CA ILE A 28 7.37 4.66 -15.24
C ILE A 28 8.05 3.30 -15.12
N GLY A 29 9.39 3.23 -15.18
CA GLY A 29 10.12 1.98 -15.02
C GLY A 29 11.44 1.95 -15.77
N PRO A 30 12.07 0.77 -15.91
CA PRO A 30 13.35 0.62 -16.62
C PRO A 30 13.27 1.09 -18.08
N ARG A 31 14.20 1.97 -18.48
CA ARG A 31 14.22 2.59 -19.83
C ARG A 31 14.23 1.56 -20.97
N VAL A 32 14.92 0.43 -20.79
CA VAL A 32 14.99 -0.65 -21.78
C VAL A 32 13.62 -1.30 -21.99
N ALA A 33 12.90 -1.59 -20.89
CA ALA A 33 11.55 -2.13 -20.97
C ALA A 33 10.58 -1.11 -21.58
N ALA A 34 10.66 0.17 -21.19
CA ALA A 34 9.80 1.21 -21.73
C ALA A 34 9.95 1.38 -23.25
N ASN A 35 11.19 1.39 -23.74
CA ASN A 35 11.47 1.47 -25.18
C ASN A 35 10.95 0.25 -25.96
N ARG A 36 11.07 -0.95 -25.37
CA ARG A 36 10.56 -2.20 -25.96
C ARG A 36 9.03 -2.17 -26.09
N TRP A 37 8.33 -1.64 -25.08
CA TRP A 37 6.87 -1.59 -25.03
C TRP A 37 6.25 -0.40 -25.78
N ALA A 38 7.02 0.66 -26.06
CA ALA A 38 6.51 1.89 -26.67
C ALA A 38 5.69 1.67 -27.96
N PRO A 39 6.10 0.84 -28.94
CA PRO A 39 5.33 0.63 -30.17
C PRO A 39 3.95 0.03 -29.89
N GLU A 40 3.89 -0.94 -28.96
CA GLU A 40 2.66 -1.68 -28.65
C GLU A 40 1.71 -0.86 -27.78
N LEU A 41 2.24 -0.06 -26.84
CA LEU A 41 1.45 0.91 -26.06
C LEU A 41 0.85 2.02 -26.94
N VAL A 42 1.60 2.50 -27.94
CA VAL A 42 1.11 3.52 -28.88
C VAL A 42 0.03 2.94 -29.79
N ALA A 43 0.25 1.75 -30.36
CA ALA A 43 -0.70 1.09 -31.25
C ALA A 43 -2.05 0.79 -30.59
N ASN A 44 -2.05 0.51 -29.28
CA ASN A 44 -3.26 0.15 -28.52
C ASN A 44 -3.72 1.25 -27.54
N LYS A 45 -3.20 2.48 -27.68
CA LYS A 45 -3.42 3.58 -26.72
C LYS A 45 -4.89 3.79 -26.33
N PRO A 46 -5.87 3.88 -27.24
CA PRO A 46 -7.26 4.13 -26.86
C PRO A 46 -7.87 3.01 -26.00
N ALA A 47 -7.55 1.75 -26.34
CA ALA A 47 -8.05 0.60 -25.60
C ALA A 47 -7.39 0.50 -24.22
N ILE A 48 -6.09 0.80 -24.11
CA ILE A 48 -5.36 0.84 -22.83
C ILE A 48 -5.89 1.96 -21.94
N LEU A 49 -6.15 3.16 -22.48
CA LEU A 49 -6.75 4.25 -21.71
C LEU A 49 -8.15 3.90 -21.20
N ALA A 50 -8.99 3.26 -22.04
CA ALA A 50 -10.31 2.80 -21.62
C ALA A 50 -10.21 1.76 -20.49
N GLU A 51 -9.29 0.80 -20.62
CA GLU A 51 -9.03 -0.22 -19.60
C GLU A 51 -8.56 0.43 -18.30
N LEU A 52 -7.48 1.23 -18.32
CA LEU A 52 -6.91 1.89 -17.13
C LEU A 52 -7.90 2.80 -16.40
N ARG A 53 -8.86 3.41 -17.13
CA ARG A 53 -9.97 4.17 -16.54
C ARG A 53 -10.99 3.27 -15.84
N GLN A 54 -11.32 2.13 -16.44
CA GLN A 54 -12.24 1.16 -15.85
C GLN A 54 -11.62 0.46 -14.64
N THR A 55 -10.32 0.16 -14.68
CA THR A 55 -9.61 -0.47 -13.56
C THR A 55 -9.32 0.52 -12.42
N GLY A 56 -9.56 1.83 -12.63
CA GLY A 56 -9.35 2.86 -11.62
C GLY A 56 -7.95 2.79 -11.04
N ALA A 57 -6.93 3.06 -11.86
CA ALA A 57 -5.50 2.96 -11.55
C ALA A 57 -5.17 3.29 -10.07
N LEU A 58 -5.16 2.27 -9.23
CA LEU A 58 -4.49 2.32 -7.95
C LEU A 58 -3.00 2.23 -8.26
N PRO A 59 -2.16 3.15 -7.75
CA PRO A 59 -0.72 3.02 -7.90
C PRO A 59 -0.26 1.68 -7.31
N TRP A 60 0.59 0.97 -8.05
CA TRP A 60 1.16 -0.30 -7.61
C TRP A 60 2.13 -0.08 -6.43
N PRO A 61 2.20 -1.01 -5.45
CA PRO A 61 1.37 -2.21 -5.33
C PRO A 61 -0.09 -1.89 -5.02
N ALA A 62 -1.00 -2.52 -5.75
CA ALA A 62 -2.42 -2.41 -5.46
C ALA A 62 -2.70 -3.10 -4.11
N PRO A 63 -3.39 -2.45 -3.18
CA PRO A 63 -3.65 -3.00 -1.86
C PRO A 63 -4.40 -4.34 -1.99
N ARG A 64 -3.80 -5.41 -1.46
CA ARG A 64 -4.40 -6.77 -1.45
C ARG A 64 -5.53 -6.95 -0.45
N ILE A 65 -5.87 -5.93 0.34
CA ILE A 65 -7.06 -5.98 1.18
C ILE A 65 -8.21 -5.37 0.38
N LYS A 66 -9.22 -6.19 0.04
CA LYS A 66 -10.50 -5.69 -0.45
C LYS A 66 -10.96 -4.59 0.50
N ARG A 67 -11.18 -3.40 -0.03
CA ARG A 67 -11.72 -2.23 0.65
C ARG A 67 -13.21 -2.42 0.93
N GLU A 68 -13.58 -3.58 1.48
CA GLU A 68 -14.93 -3.94 1.87
C GLU A 68 -14.92 -4.16 3.38
N GLU A 69 -15.76 -3.42 4.09
CA GLU A 69 -16.03 -3.70 5.48
C GLU A 69 -16.69 -5.09 5.63
N PRO A 70 -16.39 -5.84 6.69
CA PRO A 70 -15.34 -5.59 7.67
C PRO A 70 -14.00 -6.11 7.13
N PHE A 71 -12.92 -5.33 7.28
CA PHE A 71 -11.58 -5.74 6.87
C PHE A 71 -11.27 -7.18 7.31
N GLY A 72 -11.24 -8.11 6.36
CA GLY A 72 -11.09 -9.53 6.62
C GLY A 72 -9.71 -9.89 7.17
N LEU A 73 -9.58 -11.11 7.70
CA LEU A 73 -8.29 -11.69 8.10
C LEU A 73 -7.50 -12.24 6.91
N ASP A 74 -8.17 -12.42 5.77
CA ASP A 74 -7.74 -13.28 4.67
C ASP A 74 -6.40 -12.88 4.01
N HIS A 75 -5.87 -11.71 4.37
CA HIS A 75 -4.60 -11.19 3.85
C HIS A 75 -3.66 -10.62 4.93
N VAL A 76 -4.00 -10.77 6.21
CA VAL A 76 -3.10 -10.39 7.31
C VAL A 76 -2.17 -11.57 7.61
N PRO A 77 -0.83 -11.41 7.50
CA PRO A 77 0.10 -12.49 7.80
C PRO A 77 -0.11 -13.03 9.22
N GLU A 78 0.01 -14.35 9.38
CA GLU A 78 -0.36 -15.08 10.62
C GLU A 78 0.18 -14.42 11.89
N ARG A 79 1.44 -14.00 11.86
CA ARG A 79 2.12 -13.35 13.00
C ARG A 79 1.45 -12.05 13.48
N TYR A 80 0.67 -11.39 12.63
CA TYR A 80 0.00 -10.13 12.96
C TYR A 80 -1.49 -10.32 13.26
N GLN A 81 -2.06 -11.49 13.01
CA GLN A 81 -3.51 -11.70 13.12
C GLN A 81 -4.04 -11.43 14.54
N THR A 82 -3.30 -11.83 15.58
CA THR A 82 -3.71 -11.58 16.97
C THR A 82 -3.75 -10.08 17.28
N ALA A 83 -2.70 -9.34 16.90
CA ALA A 83 -2.64 -7.89 17.12
C ALA A 83 -3.69 -7.14 16.29
N TRP A 84 -3.92 -7.58 15.05
CA TRP A 84 -4.97 -7.06 14.18
C TRP A 84 -6.36 -7.25 14.78
N ARG A 85 -6.69 -8.47 15.24
CA ARG A 85 -7.97 -8.73 15.92
C ARG A 85 -8.14 -7.87 17.16
N SER A 86 -7.06 -7.68 17.94
CA SER A 86 -7.09 -6.80 19.10
C SER A 86 -7.42 -5.36 18.71
N LEU A 87 -6.78 -4.83 17.66
CA LEU A 87 -7.09 -3.49 17.14
C LEU A 87 -8.54 -3.39 16.68
N LEU A 88 -9.11 -4.41 16.05
CA LEU A 88 -10.51 -4.40 15.59
C LEU A 88 -11.52 -4.53 16.74
N SER A 89 -11.18 -5.24 17.82
CA SER A 89 -12.14 -5.59 18.87
C SER A 89 -12.55 -4.42 19.78
N GLN A 90 -11.65 -3.47 20.04
CA GLN A 90 -11.89 -2.41 21.01
C GLN A 90 -11.03 -1.18 20.76
N CYS A 91 -11.63 0.01 20.89
CA CYS A 91 -10.91 1.28 20.92
C CYS A 91 -10.05 1.37 22.20
N PRO A 92 -8.73 1.58 22.09
CA PRO A 92 -7.89 1.82 23.27
C PRO A 92 -8.38 3.06 24.04
N ALA A 93 -8.36 3.00 25.38
CA ALA A 93 -8.89 4.07 26.24
C ALA A 93 -8.15 5.41 26.09
N SER A 94 -6.87 5.38 25.70
CA SER A 94 -6.04 6.56 25.45
C SER A 94 -6.23 7.18 24.06
N VAL A 95 -7.03 6.56 23.19
CA VAL A 95 -7.18 6.96 21.79
C VAL A 95 -8.63 7.35 21.51
N GLY A 96 -8.83 8.47 20.82
CA GLY A 96 -10.16 8.91 20.40
C GLY A 96 -10.75 7.99 19.32
N PRO A 97 -12.08 7.72 19.30
CA PRO A 97 -12.69 6.79 18.35
C PRO A 97 -12.38 7.11 16.87
N PHE A 98 -12.37 8.39 16.50
CA PHE A 98 -12.01 8.80 15.14
C PHE A 98 -10.58 8.42 14.74
N VAL A 99 -9.61 8.59 15.67
CA VAL A 99 -8.21 8.22 15.44
C VAL A 99 -8.07 6.70 15.35
N TRP A 100 -8.83 5.97 16.15
CA TRP A 100 -8.87 4.51 16.10
C TRP A 100 -9.43 3.98 14.78
N GLU A 101 -10.53 4.55 14.28
CA GLU A 101 -11.06 4.24 12.94
C GLU A 101 -10.01 4.49 11.86
N ALA A 102 -9.38 5.67 11.88
CA ALA A 102 -8.30 6.00 10.93
C ALA A 102 -7.15 4.97 10.99
N ALA A 103 -6.71 4.57 12.18
CA ALA A 103 -5.64 3.59 12.34
C ALA A 103 -6.01 2.20 11.79
N LYS A 104 -7.29 1.79 11.87
CA LYS A 104 -7.76 0.54 11.23
C LYS A 104 -7.65 0.63 9.72
N HIS A 105 -8.09 1.74 9.12
CA HIS A 105 -7.97 1.97 7.68
C HIS A 105 -6.51 2.03 7.23
N ASP A 106 -5.67 2.76 7.95
CA ASP A 106 -4.24 2.90 7.67
C ASP A 106 -3.52 1.56 7.76
N ALA A 107 -3.82 0.75 8.78
CA ALA A 107 -3.29 -0.60 8.92
C ALA A 107 -3.72 -1.52 7.77
N ALA A 108 -4.99 -1.46 7.35
CA ALA A 108 -5.49 -2.26 6.23
C ALA A 108 -4.76 -1.90 4.92
N ILE A 109 -4.52 -0.61 4.66
CA ILE A 109 -3.75 -0.18 3.49
C ILE A 109 -2.30 -0.68 3.61
N LEU A 110 -1.66 -0.49 4.78
CA LEU A 110 -0.30 -0.94 5.04
C LEU A 110 -0.11 -2.44 4.77
N PHE A 111 -1.03 -3.30 5.22
CA PHE A 111 -0.95 -4.74 4.94
C PHE A 111 -1.20 -5.07 3.46
N GLY A 112 -2.11 -4.32 2.82
CA GLY A 112 -2.38 -4.46 1.39
C GLY A 112 -1.14 -4.23 0.54
N ASP A 113 -0.34 -3.23 0.90
CA ASP A 113 0.80 -2.77 0.11
C ASP A 113 2.12 -3.44 0.53
N PHE A 114 2.33 -3.64 1.83
CA PHE A 114 3.61 -4.06 2.43
C PHE A 114 3.54 -5.33 3.28
N GLY A 115 2.40 -6.03 3.34
CA GLY A 115 2.21 -7.18 4.25
C GLY A 115 3.28 -8.27 4.14
N CYS A 116 3.73 -8.59 2.92
CA CYS A 116 4.81 -9.56 2.70
C CYS A 116 6.16 -9.04 3.21
N LEU A 117 6.50 -7.79 2.92
CA LEU A 117 7.77 -7.16 3.31
C LEU A 117 7.88 -7.00 4.83
N LEU A 118 6.78 -6.70 5.51
CA LEU A 118 6.72 -6.66 6.98
C LEU A 118 7.15 -8.00 7.60
N GLY A 119 6.68 -9.11 7.02
CA GLY A 119 7.08 -10.46 7.39
C GLY A 119 8.57 -10.71 7.14
N GLU A 120 9.04 -10.42 5.92
CA GLU A 120 10.44 -10.60 5.49
C GLU A 120 11.42 -9.80 6.36
N TYR A 121 11.10 -8.55 6.66
CA TYR A 121 11.91 -7.65 7.49
C TYR A 121 11.74 -7.88 9.00
N GLN A 122 11.02 -8.95 9.36
CA GLN A 122 10.84 -9.40 10.73
C GLN A 122 10.22 -8.35 11.68
N TRP A 123 9.41 -7.42 11.16
CA TRP A 123 8.69 -6.44 12.00
C TRP A 123 7.83 -7.14 13.03
N ALA A 124 7.98 -6.81 14.31
CA ALA A 124 7.17 -7.37 15.38
C ALA A 124 5.77 -6.75 15.39
N PRO A 125 4.76 -7.43 15.96
CA PRO A 125 3.44 -6.84 16.13
C PRO A 125 3.46 -5.51 16.90
N GLY A 126 4.32 -5.36 17.91
CA GLY A 126 4.44 -4.11 18.66
C GLY A 126 4.93 -2.93 17.81
N ASP A 127 5.85 -3.18 16.86
CA ASP A 127 6.32 -2.14 15.92
C ASP A 127 5.18 -1.54 15.10
N LEU A 128 4.13 -2.31 14.86
CA LEU A 128 2.98 -1.89 14.08
C LEU A 128 1.87 -1.33 14.95
N PHE A 129 1.54 -2.04 16.03
CA PHE A 129 0.27 -1.87 16.74
C PHE A 129 0.40 -1.27 18.15
N ASP A 130 1.60 -1.04 18.68
CA ASP A 130 1.77 -0.49 20.03
C ASP A 130 0.96 0.78 20.20
N VAL A 131 0.08 0.78 21.19
CA VAL A 131 -0.84 1.90 21.42
C VAL A 131 -0.03 3.14 21.83
N PRO A 132 -0.35 4.33 21.28
CA PRO A 132 0.28 5.56 21.73
C PRO A 132 0.08 5.77 23.24
N HIS A 133 1.17 6.06 23.95
CA HIS A 133 1.16 6.30 25.39
C HIS A 133 2.28 7.29 25.77
N ASP A 134 2.08 8.08 26.82
CA ASP A 134 3.10 8.96 27.42
C ASP A 134 3.87 9.84 26.42
N GLY A 135 3.15 10.45 25.47
CA GLY A 135 3.75 11.31 24.44
C GLY A 135 4.52 10.57 23.33
N LYS A 136 4.60 9.23 23.39
CA LYS A 136 5.12 8.40 22.30
C LYS A 136 4.07 8.21 21.22
N SER A 137 4.51 8.20 19.96
CA SER A 137 3.63 8.08 18.80
C SER A 137 3.01 6.68 18.61
N GLY A 138 3.43 5.68 19.39
CA GLY A 138 3.01 4.29 19.22
C GLY A 138 3.67 3.61 18.02
N GLY A 139 3.10 2.47 17.64
CA GLY A 139 3.46 1.71 16.45
C GLY A 139 3.12 2.43 15.14
N LEU A 140 3.64 1.91 14.04
CA LEU A 140 3.54 2.51 12.71
C LEU A 140 2.11 2.86 12.30
N VAL A 141 1.10 2.03 12.62
CA VAL A 141 -0.28 2.28 12.18
C VAL A 141 -0.87 3.58 12.75
N TRP A 142 -0.39 4.00 13.92
CA TRP A 142 -0.80 5.23 14.58
C TRP A 142 -0.03 6.46 14.05
N PHE A 143 1.12 6.22 13.44
CA PHE A 143 1.97 7.25 12.85
C PHE A 143 1.48 7.70 11.46
N ILE A 144 0.92 6.78 10.66
CA ILE A 144 0.50 7.01 9.26
C ILE A 144 -0.46 8.21 9.15
N LYS A 145 -1.54 8.25 9.93
CA LYS A 145 -2.50 9.37 9.98
C LYS A 145 -3.01 9.77 8.59
N GLY A 146 -3.36 8.78 7.77
CA GLY A 146 -3.81 8.96 6.40
C GLY A 146 -2.72 9.29 5.36
N SER A 147 -1.44 9.42 5.76
CA SER A 147 -0.33 9.57 4.80
C SER A 147 0.24 8.21 4.43
N ALA A 148 -0.11 7.71 3.25
CA ALA A 148 0.28 6.39 2.77
C ALA A 148 1.78 6.12 2.93
N VAL A 149 2.14 4.90 3.31
CA VAL A 149 3.55 4.48 3.37
C VAL A 149 4.06 4.29 1.95
N THR A 150 5.19 4.91 1.61
CA THR A 150 5.80 4.83 0.27
C THR A 150 7.03 3.94 0.26
N ALA A 151 7.67 3.73 1.40
CA ALA A 151 8.80 2.83 1.54
C ALA A 151 8.83 2.19 2.93
N ILE A 152 9.27 0.93 2.98
CA ILE A 152 9.54 0.20 4.21
C ILE A 152 10.91 -0.48 4.13
N GLY A 153 11.65 -0.44 5.24
CA GLY A 153 12.92 -1.12 5.39
C GLY A 153 13.00 -1.92 6.69
N HIS A 154 14.17 -2.46 7.00
CA HIS A 154 14.39 -3.28 8.19
C HIS A 154 14.15 -2.55 9.53
N SER A 155 14.28 -1.23 9.56
CA SER A 155 14.20 -0.46 10.82
C SER A 155 13.41 0.85 10.70
N MET A 156 12.79 1.10 9.54
CA MET A 156 12.10 2.37 9.30
C MET A 156 11.02 2.24 8.24
N ALA A 157 10.06 3.15 8.28
CA ALA A 157 9.07 3.36 7.24
C ALA A 157 8.99 4.84 6.90
N GLN A 158 8.76 5.16 5.63
CA GLN A 158 8.58 6.53 5.13
C GLN A 158 7.17 6.70 4.60
N THR A 159 6.51 7.79 4.99
CA THR A 159 5.18 8.18 4.49
C THR A 159 5.29 9.13 3.30
N GLN A 160 4.21 9.26 2.55
CA GLN A 160 4.12 10.09 1.35
C GLN A 160 4.42 11.57 1.61
N ASP A 161 4.07 12.06 2.80
CA ASP A 161 4.39 13.42 3.24
C ASP A 161 5.84 13.61 3.72
N GLY A 162 6.68 12.58 3.59
CA GLY A 162 8.10 12.61 3.90
C GLY A 162 8.44 12.34 5.37
N ARG A 163 7.46 12.10 6.26
CA ARG A 163 7.75 11.71 7.64
C ARG A 163 8.37 10.31 7.69
N ILE A 164 9.26 10.11 8.65
CA ILE A 164 9.96 8.84 8.86
C ILE A 164 9.61 8.30 10.24
N TRP A 165 9.11 7.08 10.28
CA TRP A 165 8.94 6.32 11.51
C TRP A 165 10.13 5.40 11.71
N LEU A 166 10.67 5.36 12.92
CA LEU A 166 11.82 4.52 13.27
C LEU A 166 11.38 3.42 14.23
N ARG A 167 11.79 2.19 13.93
CA ARG A 167 11.58 1.05 14.81
C ARG A 167 12.33 1.25 16.11
N ALA A 168 11.68 0.97 17.24
CA ALA A 168 12.37 0.89 18.51
C ALA A 168 13.47 -0.17 18.41
N ARG A 169 14.68 0.16 18.87
CA ARG A 169 15.74 -0.85 18.98
C ARG A 169 15.31 -1.83 20.07
N GLN A 170 15.04 -3.08 19.68
CA GLN A 170 14.90 -4.20 20.61
C GLN A 170 16.25 -4.50 21.26
#